data_AF-A0A7X9YP00-F1
#
_entry.id   AF-A0A7X9YP00-F1
#
_cell.length_a   1.000
_cell.length_b   1.000
_cell.length_c   1.000
_cell.angle_alpha   90.00
_cell.angle_beta   90.00
_cell.angle_gamma   90.00
#
_symmetry.space_group_name_H-M   'P 1'
#
loop_
_entity.id
_entity.type
_entity.pdbx_description
1 polymer ?
#
loop_
_entity_poly.entity_id
_entity_poly.type
_entity_poly.pdbx_seq_one_letter_code
_entity_poly.pdbx_strand_id
1 'polypeptide(L)'
;MAVPKRYSWVSTISEFSNNAELQMAGDSWWEVKKYAAAAVNGGGNYGNAVFANLSDRSLEFTMAIQTSNGASIRWGINSNSSPRVDVHLDSPDKQMTDTPFTSGGNTTNTTYKWTLFTTMKGIFIHGEYQNNNTYAYPVRMYMGRLSPLEPEDPAIANDFVGIFTHMPSNISNNNSAIYGDYNVGRGIVRKSRNGTKYEYYNFTTDAQLTSPGVGGRYYVNPFMVFNPSEGVRGQFADVYTACFKDALQHPDGSILDLGENKYYVFHVVDQPMPYNGNYNYWYTSLNNLRYCVPCFFGSNNVMGGQRVILFKI
;
A
#
# COMPACT_ATOMS: atom_id res chain seq x y z
N MET A 1 8.03 -6.54 24.06
CA MET A 1 7.92 -5.79 22.80
C MET A 1 6.50 -5.98 22.31
N ALA A 2 5.78 -4.92 21.92
CA ALA A 2 4.45 -5.10 21.33
C ALA A 2 4.59 -5.81 19.98
N VAL A 3 3.64 -6.66 19.68
CA VAL A 3 3.66 -7.61 18.56
C VAL A 3 2.78 -7.04 17.43
N PRO A 4 3.11 -7.22 16.13
CA PRO A 4 2.25 -6.79 15.03
C PRO A 4 0.80 -7.20 15.25
N LYS A 5 -0.14 -6.26 15.13
CA LYS A 5 -1.57 -6.56 15.31
C LYS A 5 -2.26 -6.68 13.97
N ARG A 6 -3.17 -7.65 13.89
CA ARG A 6 -4.04 -7.89 12.73
C ARG A 6 -5.48 -7.58 13.11
N TYR A 7 -6.10 -6.68 12.36
CA TYR A 7 -7.52 -6.36 12.44
C TYR A 7 -8.19 -6.82 11.16
N SER A 8 -9.39 -7.38 11.24
CA SER A 8 -10.09 -7.87 10.04
C SER A 8 -11.60 -7.74 10.20
N TRP A 9 -12.26 -7.26 9.15
CA TRP A 9 -13.70 -7.11 9.10
C TRP A 9 -14.19 -7.12 7.65
N VAL A 10 -15.51 -7.20 7.47
CA VAL A 10 -16.13 -7.08 6.15
C VAL A 10 -17.00 -5.84 6.16
N SER A 11 -16.80 -4.93 5.21
CA SER A 11 -17.64 -3.74 5.07
C SER A 11 -17.59 -3.19 3.66
N THR A 12 -18.53 -2.29 3.34
CA THR A 12 -18.42 -1.45 2.16
C THR A 12 -17.27 -0.44 2.32
N ILE A 13 -16.87 0.18 1.21
CA ILE A 13 -15.84 1.23 1.20
C ILE A 13 -16.27 2.43 2.07
N SER A 14 -17.55 2.82 2.02
CA SER A 14 -18.05 4.01 2.76
C SER A 14 -17.97 3.84 4.27
N GLU A 15 -18.02 2.60 4.74
CA GLU A 15 -17.95 2.23 6.16
C GLU A 15 -16.53 1.94 6.63
N PHE A 16 -15.54 1.95 5.74
CA PHE A 16 -14.15 1.58 6.06
C PHE A 16 -13.61 2.39 7.25
N SER A 17 -13.73 3.73 7.21
CA SER A 17 -13.16 4.58 8.26
C SER A 17 -13.84 4.39 9.62
N ASN A 18 -15.16 4.12 9.64
CA ASN A 18 -15.88 3.82 10.89
C ASN A 18 -15.32 2.53 11.51
N ASN A 19 -15.20 1.49 10.68
CA ASN A 19 -14.72 0.20 11.15
C ASN A 19 -13.23 0.24 11.51
N ALA A 20 -12.40 0.97 10.77
CA ALA A 20 -10.98 1.12 11.10
C ALA A 20 -10.80 1.79 12.48
N GLU A 21 -11.51 2.88 12.76
CA GLU A 21 -11.51 3.53 14.09
C GLU A 21 -11.97 2.58 15.20
N LEU A 22 -13.08 1.86 14.98
CA LEU A 22 -13.62 0.93 15.98
C LEU A 22 -12.70 -0.28 16.23
N GLN A 23 -12.20 -0.90 15.16
CA GLN A 23 -11.39 -2.12 15.25
C GLN A 23 -10.01 -1.84 15.84
N MET A 24 -9.43 -0.67 15.52
CA MET A 24 -8.13 -0.25 16.05
C MET A 24 -8.22 0.52 17.38
N ALA A 25 -9.39 0.58 18.01
CA ALA A 25 -9.54 1.16 19.33
C ALA A 25 -8.65 0.41 20.33
N GLY A 26 -7.67 1.09 20.92
CA GLY A 26 -6.68 0.48 21.81
C GLY A 26 -5.53 -0.26 21.11
N ASP A 27 -5.30 -0.03 19.81
CA ASP A 27 -4.00 -0.35 19.21
C ASP A 27 -2.87 0.36 20.00
N SER A 28 -1.73 -0.33 20.13
CA SER A 28 -0.65 0.10 21.02
C SER A 28 0.32 1.07 20.35
N TRP A 29 0.23 1.24 19.05
CA TRP A 29 1.11 2.07 18.23
C TRP A 29 0.38 3.10 17.40
N TRP A 30 -0.86 2.84 17.02
CA TRP A 30 -1.61 3.70 16.11
C TRP A 30 -2.95 4.09 16.69
N GLU A 31 -3.33 5.32 16.42
CA GLU A 31 -4.67 5.83 16.61
C GLU A 31 -5.29 6.05 15.24
N VAL A 32 -6.53 5.60 15.07
CA VAL A 32 -7.33 5.94 13.90
C VAL A 32 -8.47 6.80 14.36
N LYS A 33 -8.60 7.98 13.76
CA LYS A 33 -9.68 8.90 14.06
C LYS A 33 -10.46 9.22 12.80
N LYS A 34 -11.77 8.98 12.85
CA LYS A 34 -12.69 9.32 11.77
C LYS A 34 -13.01 10.81 11.81
N TYR A 35 -13.08 11.42 10.64
CA TYR A 35 -13.50 12.81 10.48
C TYR A 35 -14.74 12.94 9.60
N ALA A 36 -15.51 14.01 9.84
CA ALA A 36 -16.57 14.42 8.93
C ALA A 36 -15.99 14.80 7.56
N ALA A 37 -16.76 14.61 6.49
CA ALA A 37 -16.35 14.92 5.11
C ALA A 37 -15.77 16.32 4.91
N ALA A 38 -16.36 17.33 5.55
CA ALA A 38 -15.91 18.71 5.45
C ALA A 38 -14.62 19.03 6.22
N ALA A 39 -14.17 18.16 7.13
CA ALA A 39 -13.00 18.42 7.98
C ALA A 39 -11.67 18.08 7.28
N VAL A 40 -11.70 17.31 6.18
CA VAL A 40 -10.51 17.01 5.39
C VAL A 40 -10.47 17.91 4.16
N ASN A 41 -9.50 18.81 4.14
CA ASN A 41 -9.28 19.71 3.00
C ASN A 41 -8.89 18.91 1.75
N GLY A 42 -9.63 19.11 0.66
CA GLY A 42 -9.51 18.35 -0.60
C GLY A 42 -10.75 17.56 -0.97
N GLY A 43 -11.71 17.42 -0.04
CA GLY A 43 -13.01 16.80 -0.25
C GLY A 43 -12.96 15.27 -0.17
N GLY A 44 -13.77 14.72 0.73
CA GLY A 44 -14.09 13.30 0.78
C GLY A 44 -15.59 13.11 0.65
N ASN A 45 -16.03 12.24 -0.25
CA ASN A 45 -17.46 11.94 -0.39
C ASN A 45 -17.93 10.98 0.72
N TYR A 46 -17.02 10.15 1.24
CA TYR A 46 -17.27 9.18 2.31
C TYR A 46 -15.97 8.86 3.07
N GLY A 47 -16.08 8.14 4.20
CA GLY A 47 -14.98 7.41 4.84
C GLY A 47 -13.65 8.17 4.97
N ASN A 48 -13.61 9.24 5.76
CA ASN A 48 -12.38 9.99 6.04
C ASN A 48 -11.77 9.56 7.38
N ALA A 49 -10.46 9.33 7.39
CA ALA A 49 -9.72 8.94 8.58
C ALA A 49 -8.32 9.56 8.62
N VAL A 50 -7.82 9.77 9.83
CA VAL A 50 -6.42 10.06 10.10
C VAL A 50 -5.84 8.90 10.88
N PHE A 51 -4.71 8.38 10.42
CA PHE A 51 -3.90 7.37 11.08
C PHE A 51 -2.69 8.06 11.70
N ALA A 52 -2.58 8.09 13.01
CA ALA A 52 -1.50 8.78 13.72
C ALA A 52 -0.75 7.80 14.62
N ASN A 53 0.57 7.80 14.55
CA ASN A 53 1.38 6.96 15.43
C ASN A 53 1.44 7.58 16.84
N LEU A 54 1.17 6.76 17.85
CA LEU A 54 1.11 7.16 19.26
C LEU A 54 2.49 7.53 19.83
N SER A 55 3.55 6.87 19.35
CA SER A 55 4.93 7.09 19.82
C SER A 55 5.67 8.17 19.04
N ASP A 56 5.21 8.47 17.83
CA ASP A 56 5.81 9.44 16.93
C ASP A 56 4.73 10.20 16.15
N ARG A 57 4.28 11.32 16.70
CA ARG A 57 3.20 12.12 16.10
C ARG A 57 3.60 12.83 14.80
N SER A 58 4.88 12.78 14.40
CA SER A 58 5.28 13.21 13.05
C SER A 58 4.86 12.20 11.98
N LEU A 59 4.56 10.96 12.37
CA LEU A 59 4.10 9.90 11.49
C LEU A 59 2.57 9.85 11.50
N GLU A 60 1.99 10.66 10.61
CA GLU A 60 0.55 10.81 10.43
C GLU A 60 0.19 10.68 8.95
N PHE A 61 -0.91 9.99 8.67
CA PHE A 61 -1.45 9.83 7.34
C PHE A 61 -2.93 10.22 7.33
N THR A 62 -3.30 11.12 6.42
CA THR A 62 -4.70 11.46 6.18
C THR A 62 -5.21 10.65 5.00
N MET A 63 -6.41 10.10 5.12
CA MET A 63 -7.08 9.34 4.08
C MET A 63 -8.47 9.94 3.85
N ALA A 64 -8.78 10.28 2.60
CA ALA A 64 -10.12 10.70 2.18
C ALA A 64 -10.60 9.83 1.03
N ILE A 65 -11.83 9.32 1.11
CA ILE A 65 -12.41 8.51 0.04
C ILE A 65 -13.32 9.38 -0.82
N GLN A 66 -13.06 9.36 -2.12
CA GLN A 66 -13.82 10.06 -3.14
C GLN A 66 -14.48 9.07 -4.09
N THR A 67 -15.66 9.40 -4.62
CA THR A 67 -16.53 8.44 -5.34
C THR A 67 -17.02 8.93 -6.70
N SER A 68 -16.32 9.86 -7.34
CA SER A 68 -16.72 10.30 -8.70
C SER A 68 -16.22 9.31 -9.75
N ASN A 69 -17.12 8.83 -10.62
CA ASN A 69 -16.82 7.84 -11.67
C ASN A 69 -15.88 6.69 -11.23
N GLY A 70 -15.99 6.23 -9.99
CA GLY A 70 -15.05 5.27 -9.40
C GLY A 70 -14.75 5.67 -7.97
N ALA A 71 -14.61 4.70 -7.07
CA ALA A 71 -14.16 4.98 -5.72
C ALA A 71 -12.63 5.04 -5.72
N SER A 72 -12.06 6.11 -5.16
CA SER A 72 -10.61 6.29 -5.02
C SER A 72 -10.26 6.87 -3.66
N ILE A 73 -9.03 6.65 -3.23
CA ILE A 73 -8.47 7.23 -2.01
C ILE A 73 -7.54 8.38 -2.38
N ARG A 74 -7.68 9.48 -1.68
CA ARG A 74 -6.77 10.62 -1.67
C ARG A 74 -6.00 10.62 -0.37
N TRP A 75 -4.72 10.96 -0.45
CA TRP A 75 -3.78 10.78 0.64
C TRP A 75 -3.21 12.09 1.15
N GLY A 76 -2.84 12.08 2.42
CA GLY A 76 -1.93 13.02 3.03
C GLY A 76 -0.86 12.30 3.84
N ILE A 77 0.34 12.88 3.89
CA ILE A 77 1.54 12.27 4.48
C ILE A 77 2.24 13.17 5.51
N ASN A 78 1.91 14.45 5.58
CA ASN A 78 2.41 15.33 6.65
C ASN A 78 1.39 15.48 7.76
N SER A 79 1.88 15.60 8.99
CA SER A 79 1.07 16.07 10.11
C SER A 79 0.78 17.56 9.91
N ASN A 80 -0.48 17.89 9.74
CA ASN A 80 -0.96 19.24 9.51
C ASN A 80 -1.84 19.68 10.70
N SER A 81 -1.90 20.98 11.00
CA SER A 81 -2.75 21.49 12.09
C SER A 81 -4.24 21.18 11.89
N SER A 82 -4.64 21.01 10.63
CA SER A 82 -5.95 20.48 10.23
C SER A 82 -5.72 19.31 9.26
N PRO A 83 -6.45 18.18 9.40
CA PRO A 83 -6.31 17.04 8.49
C PRO A 83 -6.44 17.44 7.02
N ARG A 84 -5.51 16.97 6.20
CA ARG A 84 -5.41 17.39 4.79
C ARG A 84 -4.84 16.27 3.94
N VAL A 85 -5.44 16.05 2.77
CA VAL A 85 -4.86 15.18 1.75
C VAL A 85 -3.80 15.92 0.94
N ASP A 86 -2.72 16.32 1.60
CA ASP A 86 -1.69 17.18 1.04
C ASP A 86 -0.93 16.56 -0.14
N VAL A 87 -0.75 15.25 -0.18
CA VAL A 87 -0.21 14.54 -1.36
C VAL A 87 -1.11 14.79 -2.58
N HIS A 88 -2.42 14.71 -2.42
CA HIS A 88 -3.39 14.99 -3.49
C HIS A 88 -3.55 16.50 -3.79
N LEU A 89 -3.10 17.42 -2.93
CA LEU A 89 -3.32 18.85 -3.15
C LEU A 89 -2.06 19.57 -3.64
N ASP A 90 -0.91 19.15 -3.12
CA ASP A 90 0.35 19.89 -3.20
C ASP A 90 1.41 19.15 -4.01
N SER A 91 1.24 17.85 -4.32
CA SER A 91 2.22 17.15 -5.16
C SER A 91 2.18 17.64 -6.62
N PRO A 92 3.32 17.66 -7.32
CA PRO A 92 3.39 18.09 -8.72
C PRO A 92 2.41 17.35 -9.64
N ASP A 93 2.23 16.05 -9.44
CA ASP A 93 1.36 15.17 -10.22
C ASP A 93 0.13 14.71 -9.44
N LYS A 94 -0.44 15.59 -8.60
CA LYS A 94 -1.56 15.33 -7.69
C LYS A 94 -2.74 14.49 -8.21
N GLN A 95 -2.98 14.49 -9.52
CA GLN A 95 -4.06 13.71 -10.15
C GLN A 95 -3.72 12.22 -10.30
N MET A 96 -2.46 11.86 -10.09
CA MET A 96 -1.88 10.52 -10.24
C MET A 96 -1.56 9.86 -8.90
N THR A 97 -1.86 10.54 -7.79
CA THR A 97 -1.57 10.06 -6.44
C THR A 97 -2.72 9.28 -5.82
N ASP A 98 -3.88 9.28 -6.48
CA ASP A 98 -5.07 8.62 -5.98
C ASP A 98 -4.93 7.10 -6.10
N THR A 99 -5.54 6.38 -5.16
CA THR A 99 -5.58 4.92 -5.18
C THR A 99 -6.98 4.42 -5.49
N PRO A 100 -7.26 3.95 -6.71
CA PRO A 100 -8.58 3.44 -7.06
C PRO A 100 -8.93 2.14 -6.34
N PHE A 101 -10.19 2.05 -5.90
CA PHE A 101 -10.86 0.84 -5.47
C PHE A 101 -11.67 0.21 -6.59
N THR A 102 -12.19 1.02 -7.52
CA THR A 102 -13.08 0.54 -8.58
C THR A 102 -12.91 1.33 -9.87
N SER A 103 -13.30 0.74 -10.98
CA SER A 103 -13.31 1.36 -12.31
C SER A 103 -14.65 1.96 -12.73
N GLY A 104 -15.75 1.59 -12.06
CA GLY A 104 -17.10 2.00 -12.42
C GLY A 104 -17.67 3.08 -11.50
N GLY A 105 -18.41 4.03 -12.07
CA GLY A 105 -19.19 5.01 -11.30
C GLY A 105 -20.20 4.36 -10.36
N ASN A 106 -20.44 4.99 -9.20
CA ASN A 106 -21.45 4.59 -8.20
C ASN A 106 -21.27 3.17 -7.60
N THR A 107 -20.06 2.61 -7.64
CA THR A 107 -19.74 1.28 -7.10
C THR A 107 -19.38 1.31 -5.60
N THR A 108 -20.03 2.18 -4.83
CA THR A 108 -19.84 2.32 -3.36
C THR A 108 -20.34 1.12 -2.56
N ASN A 109 -21.20 0.29 -3.15
CA ASN A 109 -21.70 -0.97 -2.59
C ASN A 109 -20.73 -2.15 -2.79
N THR A 110 -19.51 -1.87 -3.28
CA THR A 110 -18.47 -2.90 -3.32
C THR A 110 -18.04 -3.21 -1.90
N THR A 111 -18.22 -4.47 -1.50
CA THR A 111 -17.89 -5.00 -0.19
C THR A 111 -16.49 -5.59 -0.24
N TYR A 112 -15.69 -5.30 0.78
CA TYR A 112 -14.35 -5.84 0.93
C TYR A 112 -14.22 -6.56 2.25
N LYS A 113 -13.45 -7.65 2.24
CA LYS A 113 -12.82 -8.19 3.43
C LYS A 113 -11.55 -7.39 3.67
N TRP A 114 -11.61 -6.50 4.64
CA TRP A 114 -10.50 -5.64 5.04
C TRP A 114 -9.59 -6.38 6.02
N THR A 115 -8.30 -6.13 5.89
CA THR A 115 -7.31 -6.53 6.89
C THR A 115 -6.30 -5.42 7.07
N LEU A 116 -6.15 -4.94 8.30
CA LEU A 116 -5.14 -3.95 8.68
C LEU A 116 -4.09 -4.65 9.53
N PHE A 117 -2.83 -4.49 9.14
CA PHE A 117 -1.69 -4.90 9.94
C PHE A 117 -0.96 -3.66 10.44
N THR A 118 -0.74 -3.59 11.74
CA THR A 118 0.05 -2.52 12.34
C THR A 118 1.39 -3.07 12.81
N THR A 119 2.43 -2.26 12.60
CA THR A 119 3.75 -2.39 13.23
C THR A 119 4.06 -1.07 13.93
N MET A 120 5.13 -1.00 14.72
CA MET A 120 5.56 0.28 15.30
C MET A 120 5.88 1.35 14.24
N LYS A 121 6.28 0.94 13.02
CA LYS A 121 6.81 1.83 11.98
C LYS A 121 5.88 2.05 10.80
N GLY A 122 4.82 1.26 10.66
CA GLY A 122 3.89 1.39 9.54
C GLY A 122 2.60 0.63 9.72
N ILE A 123 1.66 0.92 8.82
CA ILE A 123 0.38 0.25 8.65
C ILE A 123 0.36 -0.35 7.25
N PHE A 124 -0.07 -1.60 7.15
CA PHE A 124 -0.41 -2.24 5.88
C PHE A 124 -1.92 -2.45 5.79
N ILE A 125 -2.54 -1.92 4.75
CA ILE A 125 -3.97 -2.08 4.47
C ILE A 125 -4.12 -3.06 3.31
N HIS A 126 -4.88 -4.12 3.55
CA HIS A 126 -5.30 -5.09 2.57
C HIS A 126 -6.83 -5.09 2.43
N GLY A 127 -7.33 -5.15 1.20
CA GLY A 127 -8.76 -5.27 0.91
C GLY A 127 -9.00 -6.27 -0.20
N GLU A 128 -9.77 -7.31 0.09
CA GLU A 128 -10.19 -8.31 -0.88
C GLU A 128 -11.67 -8.12 -1.21
N TYR A 129 -11.99 -7.74 -2.44
CA TYR A 129 -13.38 -7.54 -2.85
C TYR A 129 -14.15 -8.86 -2.76
N GLN A 130 -15.35 -8.79 -2.20
CA GLN A 130 -16.25 -9.94 -1.98
C GLN A 130 -17.35 -10.00 -3.05
N ASN A 131 -17.55 -8.90 -3.76
CA ASN A 131 -18.53 -8.76 -4.84
C ASN A 131 -17.96 -7.85 -5.94
N ASN A 132 -18.73 -7.68 -7.03
CA ASN A 132 -18.42 -6.75 -8.11
C ASN A 132 -17.07 -7.04 -8.80
N ASN A 133 -16.78 -8.32 -9.05
CA ASN A 133 -15.53 -8.83 -9.61
C ASN A 133 -15.17 -8.23 -10.99
N THR A 134 -16.14 -7.62 -11.67
CA THR A 134 -15.93 -6.94 -12.97
C THR A 134 -15.24 -5.58 -12.81
N TYR A 135 -15.53 -4.84 -11.73
CA TYR A 135 -15.11 -3.45 -11.59
C TYR A 135 -14.27 -3.17 -10.35
N ALA A 136 -14.21 -4.09 -9.38
CA ALA A 136 -13.48 -3.93 -8.14
C ALA A 136 -11.98 -4.27 -8.29
N TYR A 137 -11.14 -3.53 -7.58
CA TYR A 137 -9.71 -3.76 -7.49
C TYR A 137 -9.33 -4.19 -6.08
N PRO A 138 -8.45 -5.20 -5.91
CA PRO A 138 -7.95 -5.53 -4.58
C PRO A 138 -7.01 -4.43 -4.11
N VAL A 139 -6.98 -4.23 -2.80
CA VAL A 139 -6.30 -3.10 -2.19
C VAL A 139 -5.07 -3.61 -1.46
N ARG A 140 -3.90 -3.07 -1.78
CA ARG A 140 -2.66 -3.31 -1.04
C ARG A 140 -1.91 -2.01 -0.91
N MET A 141 -1.68 -1.60 0.32
CA MET A 141 -1.15 -0.28 0.62
C MET A 141 -0.27 -0.35 1.85
N TYR A 142 0.94 0.17 1.73
CA TYR A 142 1.85 0.40 2.85
C TYR A 142 1.89 1.90 3.15
N MET A 143 1.76 2.25 4.42
CA MET A 143 1.93 3.62 4.91
C MET A 143 2.86 3.57 6.12
N GLY A 144 4.02 4.20 6.05
CA GLY A 144 4.93 4.15 7.18
C GLY A 144 6.32 4.69 6.91
N ARG A 145 7.18 4.51 7.89
CA ARG A 145 8.62 4.77 7.78
C ARG A 145 9.24 3.77 6.82
N LEU A 146 10.26 4.21 6.11
CA LEU A 146 11.11 3.37 5.30
C LEU A 146 12.41 3.14 6.04
N SER A 147 12.96 1.94 5.95
CA SER A 147 14.30 1.62 6.46
C SER A 147 15.32 2.06 5.41
N PRO A 148 16.09 3.14 5.63
CA PRO A 148 17.10 3.59 4.66
C PRO A 148 18.28 2.60 4.62
N LEU A 149 18.88 2.44 3.45
CA LEU A 149 20.14 1.68 3.29
C LEU A 149 21.36 2.49 3.72
N GLU A 150 21.28 3.82 3.63
CA GLU A 150 22.32 4.78 4.01
C GLU A 150 21.85 5.54 5.27
N PRO A 151 21.74 4.89 6.45
CA PRO A 151 21.20 5.51 7.67
C PRO A 151 22.03 6.70 8.16
N GLU A 152 23.29 6.80 7.74
CA GLU A 152 24.18 7.92 8.00
C GLU A 152 23.82 9.19 7.22
N ASP A 153 23.02 9.10 6.15
CA ASP A 153 22.59 10.27 5.39
C ASP A 153 21.44 11.00 6.12
N PRO A 154 21.71 12.19 6.70
CA PRO A 154 20.71 12.94 7.46
C PRO A 154 19.55 13.42 6.60
N ALA A 155 19.72 13.47 5.27
CA ALA A 155 18.66 13.89 4.35
C ALA A 155 17.55 12.83 4.23
N ILE A 156 17.85 11.58 4.58
CA ILE A 156 16.93 10.44 4.54
C ILE A 156 16.61 9.97 5.97
N ALA A 157 17.56 10.04 6.89
CA ALA A 157 17.36 9.63 8.28
C ALA A 157 16.28 10.51 8.95
N ASN A 158 15.18 9.87 9.35
CA ASN A 158 14.00 10.40 10.07
C ASN A 158 12.82 10.94 9.25
N ASP A 159 13.01 11.45 8.04
CA ASP A 159 11.88 11.95 7.21
C ASP A 159 11.55 11.04 6.01
N PHE A 160 12.24 9.90 5.91
CA PHE A 160 11.96 8.88 4.90
C PHE A 160 10.72 8.06 5.27
N VAL A 161 9.57 8.67 4.98
CA VAL A 161 8.23 8.16 5.21
C VAL A 161 7.53 8.12 3.86
N GLY A 162 6.74 7.07 3.59
CA GLY A 162 6.04 6.96 2.31
C GLY A 162 4.68 6.27 2.38
N ILE A 163 3.91 6.49 1.32
CA ILE A 163 2.65 5.81 1.01
C ILE A 163 2.87 5.09 -0.32
N PHE A 164 2.76 3.77 -0.32
CA PHE A 164 2.99 2.93 -1.49
C PHE A 164 1.77 2.06 -1.74
N THR A 165 1.25 2.07 -2.95
CA THR A 165 0.01 1.37 -3.28
C THR A 165 0.20 0.45 -4.47
N HIS A 166 -0.73 -0.49 -4.60
CA HIS A 166 -0.80 -1.47 -5.68
C HIS A 166 -1.02 -0.90 -7.09
N MET A 167 -1.19 0.41 -7.23
CA MET A 167 -1.44 1.05 -8.52
C MET A 167 -0.18 1.79 -8.97
N PRO A 168 0.30 1.56 -10.21
CA PRO A 168 1.41 2.32 -10.74
C PRO A 168 0.98 3.77 -11.00
N SER A 169 1.53 4.72 -10.25
CA SER A 169 1.32 6.15 -10.48
C SER A 169 2.16 6.65 -11.67
N ASN A 170 1.63 7.63 -12.41
CA ASN A 170 2.24 8.21 -13.62
C ASN A 170 2.18 7.38 -14.92
N ILE A 171 1.15 6.53 -15.09
CA ILE A 171 0.82 5.95 -16.40
C ILE A 171 -0.23 6.84 -17.09
N SER A 172 0.20 7.58 -18.11
CA SER A 172 -0.64 8.56 -18.82
C SER A 172 -1.19 8.06 -20.16
N ASN A 173 -0.69 6.96 -20.72
CA ASN A 173 -1.08 6.46 -22.04
C ASN A 173 -1.08 4.92 -22.14
N ASN A 174 -1.82 4.38 -23.13
CA ASN A 174 -1.98 2.95 -23.39
C ASN A 174 -0.69 2.23 -23.80
N ASN A 175 0.32 2.96 -24.28
CA ASN A 175 1.58 2.40 -24.80
C ASN A 175 2.66 2.25 -23.73
N SER A 176 2.53 2.91 -22.58
CA SER A 176 3.48 2.83 -21.46
C SER A 176 3.38 1.51 -20.67
N ALA A 177 2.29 0.75 -20.83
CA ALA A 177 2.05 -0.50 -20.11
C ALA A 177 2.94 -1.67 -20.59
N ILE A 178 3.71 -1.50 -21.67
CA ILE A 178 4.35 -2.60 -22.41
C ILE A 178 5.76 -2.94 -21.88
N TYR A 179 6.42 -2.09 -21.06
CA TYR A 179 7.83 -2.30 -20.72
C TYR A 179 8.23 -2.00 -19.27
N GLY A 180 8.63 -3.05 -18.54
CA GLY A 180 9.64 -2.99 -17.48
C GLY A 180 9.19 -2.54 -16.08
N ASP A 181 10.19 -2.36 -15.21
CA ASP A 181 10.20 -2.06 -13.76
C ASP A 181 9.36 -0.84 -13.32
N TYR A 182 8.56 -0.26 -14.21
CA TYR A 182 7.61 0.82 -13.98
C TYR A 182 6.14 0.34 -13.91
N ASN A 183 5.91 -0.96 -14.12
CA ASN A 183 4.60 -1.61 -13.95
C ASN A 183 4.35 -2.14 -12.53
N VAL A 184 5.31 -2.01 -11.62
CA VAL A 184 5.14 -2.27 -10.19
C VAL A 184 4.49 -1.10 -9.49
N GLY A 185 3.83 -1.38 -8.37
CA GLY A 185 3.26 -0.34 -7.51
C GLY A 185 4.29 0.76 -7.23
N ARG A 186 3.81 1.99 -7.22
CA ARG A 186 4.61 3.18 -6.96
C ARG A 186 4.04 3.88 -5.75
N GLY A 187 4.91 4.57 -5.03
CA GLY A 187 4.53 5.37 -3.89
C GLY A 187 5.14 6.75 -3.96
N ILE A 188 4.78 7.52 -2.95
CA ILE A 188 5.27 8.87 -2.72
C ILE A 188 5.95 8.87 -1.38
N VAL A 189 7.15 9.44 -1.36
CA VAL A 189 7.85 9.73 -0.11
C VAL A 189 7.63 11.18 0.25
N ARG A 190 7.58 11.45 1.56
CA ARG A 190 7.40 12.80 2.09
C ARG A 190 8.49 13.74 1.58
N LYS A 191 9.74 13.27 1.62
CA LYS A 191 10.92 14.02 1.19
C LYS A 191 11.96 13.06 0.60
N SER A 192 12.53 13.41 -0.55
CA SER A 192 13.62 12.66 -1.20
C SER A 192 14.99 13.00 -0.59
N ARG A 193 16.04 12.29 -1.01
CA ARG A 193 17.43 12.58 -0.57
C ARG A 193 17.84 14.02 -0.86
N ASN A 194 17.44 14.54 -2.01
CA ASN A 194 17.76 15.92 -2.41
C ASN A 194 16.86 16.97 -1.76
N GLY A 195 15.94 16.54 -0.89
CA GLY A 195 15.02 17.40 -0.16
C GLY A 195 13.76 17.78 -0.91
N THR A 196 13.52 17.19 -2.09
CA THR A 196 12.28 17.38 -2.86
C THR A 196 11.11 16.74 -2.13
N LYS A 197 10.03 17.50 -1.93
CA LYS A 197 8.81 16.98 -1.29
C LYS A 197 7.97 16.20 -2.28
N TYR A 198 7.27 15.18 -1.78
CA TYR A 198 6.31 14.35 -2.55
C TYR A 198 6.93 13.65 -3.77
N GLU A 199 8.19 13.23 -3.63
CA GLU A 199 8.91 12.57 -4.71
C GLU A 199 8.41 11.13 -4.91
N TYR A 200 8.34 10.69 -6.16
CA TYR A 200 7.92 9.33 -6.49
C TYR A 200 9.05 8.31 -6.30
N TYR A 201 8.71 7.21 -5.65
CA TYR A 201 9.58 6.04 -5.52
C TYR A 201 8.85 4.82 -6.02
N ASN A 202 9.52 4.03 -6.84
CA ASN A 202 9.07 2.71 -7.21
C ASN A 202 9.42 1.73 -6.09
N PHE A 203 8.72 0.60 -6.02
CA PHE A 203 9.20 -0.54 -5.25
C PHE A 203 9.28 -1.79 -6.09
N THR A 204 10.26 -2.65 -5.84
CA THR A 204 10.42 -3.94 -6.53
C THR A 204 10.47 -5.09 -5.53
N THR A 205 9.99 -6.24 -6.00
CA THR A 205 10.09 -7.55 -5.34
C THR A 205 10.78 -8.57 -6.24
N ASP A 206 11.48 -8.14 -7.30
CA ASP A 206 11.88 -9.01 -8.44
C ASP A 206 12.91 -10.09 -8.09
N ALA A 207 13.51 -10.03 -6.89
CA ALA A 207 14.27 -11.14 -6.33
C ALA A 207 13.42 -12.42 -6.13
N GLN A 208 12.09 -12.38 -6.30
CA GLN A 208 11.21 -13.55 -6.34
C GLN A 208 11.29 -14.35 -7.65
N LEU A 209 11.98 -13.85 -8.69
CA LEU A 209 12.01 -14.46 -10.03
C LEU A 209 12.62 -15.87 -10.08
N THR A 210 13.42 -16.25 -9.09
CA THR A 210 13.99 -17.60 -9.04
C THR A 210 14.09 -18.10 -7.61
N SER A 211 13.56 -19.31 -7.44
CA SER A 211 13.96 -20.29 -6.43
C SER A 211 13.07 -20.38 -5.19
N PRO A 212 12.22 -21.43 -5.05
CA PRO A 212 12.33 -22.22 -3.84
C PRO A 212 13.75 -22.81 -3.86
N GLY A 213 14.64 -22.29 -3.01
CA GLY A 213 16.01 -22.76 -2.83
C GLY A 213 16.10 -24.29 -2.82
N VAL A 214 17.28 -24.81 -3.12
CA VAL A 214 17.56 -26.26 -3.11
C VAL A 214 16.95 -26.89 -1.85
N GLY A 215 15.99 -27.81 -2.04
CA GLY A 215 15.27 -28.48 -0.95
C GLY A 215 13.93 -27.85 -0.51
N GLY A 216 13.36 -26.89 -1.25
CA GLY A 216 12.04 -26.31 -0.93
C GLY A 216 12.07 -25.13 0.03
N ARG A 217 13.25 -24.50 0.19
CA ARG A 217 13.44 -23.33 1.06
C ARG A 217 12.90 -22.06 0.39
N TYR A 218 12.23 -21.19 1.13
CA TYR A 218 11.75 -19.89 0.62
C TYR A 218 12.78 -18.78 0.91
N TYR A 219 12.80 -17.72 0.09
CA TYR A 219 13.61 -16.51 0.33
C TYR A 219 12.71 -15.38 0.82
N VAL A 220 13.09 -14.80 1.96
CA VAL A 220 12.47 -13.57 2.47
C VAL A 220 13.11 -12.38 1.77
N ASN A 221 12.29 -11.64 1.05
CA ASN A 221 12.71 -10.47 0.28
C ASN A 221 12.10 -9.20 0.89
N PRO A 222 12.88 -8.12 1.04
CA PRO A 222 12.33 -6.81 1.36
C PRO A 222 11.57 -6.22 0.15
N PHE A 223 10.66 -5.28 0.43
CA PHE A 223 10.13 -4.37 -0.59
C PHE A 223 11.12 -3.23 -0.78
N MET A 224 12.03 -3.37 -1.74
CA MET A 224 13.06 -2.36 -2.00
C MET A 224 12.45 -1.14 -2.66
N VAL A 225 12.75 0.06 -2.16
CA VAL A 225 12.28 1.33 -2.73
C VAL A 225 13.40 2.06 -3.45
N PHE A 226 13.11 2.58 -4.64
CA PHE A 226 14.10 3.27 -5.47
C PHE A 226 13.48 4.43 -6.26
N ASN A 227 14.30 5.42 -6.57
CA ASN A 227 13.98 6.50 -7.51
C ASN A 227 14.97 6.43 -8.68
N PRO A 228 14.57 6.54 -9.95
CA PRO A 228 15.50 6.39 -11.09
C PRO A 228 16.70 7.35 -11.07
N SER A 229 16.51 8.55 -10.53
CA SER A 229 17.55 9.57 -10.42
C SER A 229 18.44 9.39 -9.19
N GLU A 230 17.98 8.61 -8.20
CA GLU A 230 18.69 8.42 -6.94
C GLU A 230 19.21 6.97 -6.74
N GLY A 231 18.69 5.99 -7.48
CA GLY A 231 18.91 4.58 -7.22
C GLY A 231 18.08 4.04 -6.05
N VAL A 232 18.49 2.88 -5.55
CA VAL A 232 17.83 2.19 -4.41
C VAL A 232 18.17 2.92 -3.10
N ARG A 233 17.14 3.24 -2.30
CA ARG A 233 17.30 4.06 -1.09
C ARG A 233 16.93 3.36 0.21
N GLY A 234 16.08 2.36 0.15
CA GLY A 234 15.64 1.70 1.36
C GLY A 234 14.68 0.57 1.08
N GLN A 235 13.91 0.25 2.11
CA GLN A 235 12.87 -0.76 2.04
C GLN A 235 11.70 -0.41 2.96
N PHE A 236 10.56 -1.07 2.79
CA PHE A 236 9.50 -1.00 3.80
C PHE A 236 10.04 -1.45 5.16
N ALA A 237 9.68 -0.70 6.20
CA ALA A 237 10.05 -1.07 7.55
C ALA A 237 9.16 -2.23 8.03
N ASP A 238 9.79 -3.26 8.59
CA ASP A 238 9.14 -4.41 9.23
C ASP A 238 8.19 -5.24 8.33
N VAL A 239 8.13 -4.95 7.03
CA VAL A 239 7.29 -5.66 6.05
C VAL A 239 8.17 -6.26 4.95
N TYR A 240 7.98 -7.55 4.73
CA TYR A 240 8.75 -8.37 3.79
C TYR A 240 7.80 -9.25 2.98
N THR A 241 8.33 -10.01 2.05
CA THR A 241 7.55 -10.95 1.25
C THR A 241 8.34 -12.22 0.97
N ALA A 242 7.63 -13.33 0.80
CA ALA A 242 8.20 -14.60 0.40
C ALA A 242 7.23 -15.34 -0.53
N CYS A 243 7.72 -16.41 -1.14
CA CYS A 243 6.90 -17.37 -1.87
C CYS A 243 7.04 -18.74 -1.20
N PHE A 244 5.93 -19.31 -0.73
CA PHE A 244 5.92 -20.66 -0.20
C PHE A 244 5.55 -21.67 -1.28
N LYS A 245 6.25 -22.80 -1.32
CA LYS A 245 5.89 -23.91 -2.22
C LYS A 245 4.58 -24.58 -1.80
N ASP A 246 4.34 -24.68 -0.51
CA ASP A 246 3.12 -25.23 0.08
C ASP A 246 2.60 -24.26 1.15
N ALA A 247 1.50 -23.59 0.83
CA ALA A 247 0.88 -22.60 1.71
C ALA A 247 0.28 -23.21 2.99
N LEU A 248 -0.04 -24.51 2.98
CA LEU A 248 -0.63 -25.18 4.14
C LEU A 248 0.36 -25.30 5.31
N GLN A 249 1.67 -25.25 5.03
CA GLN A 249 2.71 -25.33 6.07
C GLN A 249 2.75 -24.07 6.95
N HIS A 250 2.31 -22.94 6.42
CA HIS A 250 2.40 -21.65 7.08
C HIS A 250 1.10 -20.86 6.89
N PRO A 251 -0.02 -21.27 7.51
CA PRO A 251 -1.32 -20.62 7.31
C PRO A 251 -1.33 -19.15 7.75
N ASP A 252 -2.34 -18.41 7.32
CA ASP A 252 -2.58 -17.03 7.72
C ASP A 252 -2.55 -16.84 9.24
N GLY A 253 -1.74 -15.90 9.73
CA GLY A 253 -1.57 -15.64 11.16
C GLY A 253 -0.59 -16.58 11.87
N SER A 254 -0.02 -17.57 11.18
CA SER A 254 1.09 -18.37 11.73
C SER A 254 2.37 -17.55 11.86
N ILE A 255 3.31 -18.07 12.66
CA ILE A 255 4.64 -17.47 12.85
C ILE A 255 5.66 -18.29 12.05
N LEU A 256 6.40 -17.58 11.21
CA LEU A 256 7.59 -18.05 10.52
C LEU A 256 8.81 -17.74 11.38
N ASP A 257 9.47 -18.75 11.94
CA ASP A 257 10.66 -18.60 12.78
C ASP A 257 11.92 -18.96 11.97
N LEU A 258 12.78 -17.97 11.73
CA LEU A 258 14.06 -18.11 11.03
C LEU A 258 15.25 -17.89 11.98
N GLY A 259 15.06 -18.13 13.28
CA GLY A 259 16.06 -17.94 14.32
C GLY A 259 16.07 -16.50 14.81
N GLU A 260 16.96 -15.67 14.26
CA GLU A 260 17.11 -14.26 14.68
C GLU A 260 15.92 -13.38 14.27
N ASN A 261 15.16 -13.82 13.27
CA ASN A 261 13.99 -13.09 12.77
C ASN A 261 12.75 -13.97 12.81
N LYS A 262 11.65 -13.41 13.31
CA LYS A 262 10.33 -14.04 13.33
C LYS A 262 9.35 -13.16 12.58
N TYR A 263 8.42 -13.78 11.86
CA TYR A 263 7.46 -13.06 11.04
C TYR A 263 6.06 -13.63 11.19
N TYR A 264 5.04 -12.77 11.24
CA TYR A 264 3.68 -13.19 10.95
C TYR A 264 3.50 -13.38 9.46
N VAL A 265 2.83 -14.47 9.11
CA VAL A 265 2.50 -14.81 7.72
C VAL A 265 1.12 -14.29 7.35
N PHE A 266 1.03 -13.61 6.21
CA PHE A 266 -0.22 -13.20 5.60
C PHE A 266 -0.21 -13.53 4.10
N HIS A 267 -1.10 -14.42 3.69
CA HIS A 267 -1.27 -14.77 2.29
C HIS A 267 -2.00 -13.67 1.55
N VAL A 268 -1.57 -13.48 0.32
CA VAL A 268 -2.23 -12.62 -0.63
C VAL A 268 -2.78 -13.46 -1.76
N VAL A 269 -3.94 -13.08 -2.28
CA VAL A 269 -4.44 -13.66 -3.53
C VAL A 269 -3.48 -13.23 -4.64
N ASP A 270 -2.83 -14.20 -5.28
CA ASP A 270 -1.98 -13.92 -6.42
C ASP A 270 -2.83 -13.31 -7.53
N GLN A 271 -2.48 -12.09 -7.93
CA GLN A 271 -3.05 -11.50 -9.13
C GLN A 271 -2.15 -11.85 -10.29
N PRO A 272 -2.70 -12.29 -11.43
CA PRO A 272 -1.93 -12.30 -12.66
C PRO A 272 -1.49 -10.84 -12.94
N MET A 273 -0.18 -10.62 -13.11
CA MET A 273 0.32 -9.39 -13.73
C MET A 273 -0.40 -9.25 -15.08
N PRO A 274 -0.68 -8.03 -15.56
CA PRO A 274 -1.33 -7.82 -16.85
C PRO A 274 -0.68 -8.63 -17.97
N TYR A 275 -1.31 -9.75 -18.33
CA TYR A 275 -0.93 -10.58 -19.46
C TYR A 275 -2.00 -10.41 -20.53
N ASN A 276 -1.72 -9.58 -21.54
CA ASN A 276 -2.49 -9.47 -22.79
C ASN A 276 -4.03 -9.51 -22.65
N GLY A 277 -4.57 -8.94 -21.58
CA GLY A 277 -6.01 -8.79 -21.34
C GLY A 277 -6.47 -7.38 -21.66
N ASN A 278 -7.80 -7.18 -21.76
CA ASN A 278 -8.39 -5.84 -21.81
C ASN A 278 -7.87 -5.03 -20.62
N TYR A 279 -7.15 -3.94 -20.89
CA TYR A 279 -6.66 -3.04 -19.86
C TYR A 279 -7.80 -2.68 -18.91
N ASN A 280 -7.52 -2.80 -17.61
CA ASN A 280 -8.38 -2.24 -16.60
C ASN A 280 -8.25 -0.71 -16.67
N TYR A 281 -9.38 -0.01 -16.59
CA TYR A 281 -9.38 1.44 -16.59
C TYR A 281 -9.81 1.95 -15.23
N TRP A 282 -9.38 3.13 -14.84
CA TRP A 282 -9.93 3.80 -13.67
C TRP A 282 -10.09 5.28 -13.96
N TYR A 283 -10.93 5.95 -13.17
CA TYR A 283 -11.10 7.39 -13.28
C TYR A 283 -10.36 8.06 -12.14
N THR A 284 -9.52 9.03 -12.48
CA THR A 284 -8.91 9.88 -11.46
C THR A 284 -9.99 10.70 -10.75
N SER A 285 -9.65 11.28 -9.61
CA SER A 285 -10.46 12.27 -8.90
C SER A 285 -11.00 13.44 -9.72
N LEU A 286 -10.44 13.70 -10.91
CA LEU A 286 -10.90 14.71 -11.86
C LEU A 286 -11.74 14.14 -13.01
N ASN A 287 -12.21 12.89 -12.87
CA ASN A 287 -12.95 12.13 -13.88
C ASN A 287 -12.17 11.87 -15.17
N ASN A 288 -10.83 11.89 -15.13
CA ASN A 288 -10.00 11.51 -16.27
C ASN A 288 -9.86 10.00 -16.33
N LEU A 289 -10.19 9.41 -17.47
CA LEU A 289 -9.98 7.99 -17.72
C LEU A 289 -8.48 7.66 -17.84
N ARG A 290 -8.05 6.60 -17.17
CA ARG A 290 -6.68 6.08 -17.20
C ARG A 290 -6.71 4.58 -17.41
N TYR A 291 -5.70 4.06 -18.09
CA TYR A 291 -5.52 2.63 -18.29
C TYR A 291 -4.30 2.18 -17.50
N CYS A 292 -4.51 1.27 -16.56
CA CYS A 292 -3.44 0.66 -15.79
C CYS A 292 -3.90 -0.69 -15.28
N VAL A 293 -2.98 -1.54 -14.84
CA VAL A 293 -3.35 -2.77 -14.16
C VAL A 293 -2.73 -2.76 -12.76
N PRO A 294 -3.53 -2.95 -11.70
CA PRO A 294 -2.97 -3.08 -10.37
C PRO A 294 -1.97 -4.21 -10.29
N CYS A 295 -0.79 -3.89 -9.80
CA CYS A 295 0.33 -4.80 -9.70
C CYS A 295 1.17 -4.44 -8.47
N PHE A 296 0.92 -5.13 -7.35
CA PHE A 296 1.71 -4.95 -6.13
C PHE A 296 2.95 -5.85 -6.08
N PHE A 297 3.11 -6.80 -7.01
CA PHE A 297 4.27 -7.69 -7.06
C PHE A 297 4.83 -7.66 -8.48
N GLY A 298 6.13 -7.43 -8.64
CA GLY A 298 6.74 -7.15 -9.95
C GLY A 298 6.91 -8.32 -10.92
N SER A 299 6.39 -9.50 -10.56
CA SER A 299 6.60 -10.71 -11.35
C SER A 299 5.33 -11.53 -11.51
N ASN A 300 5.20 -12.21 -12.65
CA ASN A 300 4.22 -13.28 -12.85
C ASN A 300 4.70 -14.66 -12.38
N ASN A 301 6.01 -14.80 -12.20
CA ASN A 301 6.63 -16.12 -12.05
C ASN A 301 6.64 -16.51 -10.58
N VAL A 302 5.55 -17.15 -10.15
CA VAL A 302 5.51 -17.95 -8.93
C VAL A 302 5.63 -19.40 -9.38
N MET A 303 6.78 -20.07 -9.15
CA MET A 303 7.01 -21.46 -9.60
C MET A 303 6.17 -22.47 -8.80
N GLY A 304 4.84 -22.44 -8.97
CA GLY A 304 3.89 -23.32 -8.31
C GLY A 304 3.72 -23.09 -6.81
N GLY A 305 4.07 -21.90 -6.31
CA GLY A 305 3.92 -21.50 -4.91
C GLY A 305 2.82 -20.46 -4.69
N GLN A 306 2.67 -20.01 -3.44
CA GLN A 306 1.78 -18.92 -3.05
C GLN A 306 2.58 -17.77 -2.43
N ARG A 307 2.28 -16.54 -2.85
CA ARG A 307 2.88 -15.34 -2.24
C ARG A 307 2.35 -15.06 -0.85
N VAL A 308 3.26 -14.61 0.00
CA VAL A 308 2.95 -14.10 1.32
C VAL A 308 3.61 -12.75 1.55
N ILE A 309 2.96 -11.95 2.39
CA ILE A 309 3.51 -10.80 3.07
C ILE A 309 3.88 -11.25 4.48
N LEU A 310 5.04 -10.80 4.93
CA LEU A 310 5.64 -11.16 6.20
C LEU A 310 5.79 -9.90 7.04
N PHE A 311 5.28 -9.93 8.28
CA PHE A 311 5.40 -8.82 9.23
C PHE A 311 6.36 -9.21 10.34
N LYS A 312 7.48 -8.50 10.46
CA LYS A 312 8.51 -8.80 11.45
C LYS A 312 8.00 -8.57 12.87
N ILE A 313 8.30 -9.51 13.77
CA ILE A 313 7.91 -9.54 15.19
C ILE A 313 9.13 -9.28 16.07
#